data_AF-A0A261AEH8-F1
#
_entry.id   AF-A0A261AEH8-F1
#
_cell.length_a   1.000
_cell.length_b   1.000
_cell.length_c   1.000
_cell.angle_alpha   90.00
_cell.angle_beta   90.00
_cell.angle_gamma   90.00
#
_symmetry.space_group_name_H-M   'P 1'
#
loop_
_entity.id
_entity.type
_entity.pdbx_description
1 polymer ?
#
loop_
_entity_poly.entity_id
_entity_poly.type
_entity_poly.pdbx_seq_one_letter_code
_entity_poly.pdbx_strand_id
1 'polypeptide(L)'
;MFKIMFSVIICYFNATLAILANGLLISLILRKSPRSMGNYKYLMLIFSTFGILFAIIDVTNQPMLHFHDGAYIIFSRNVLGLPRNFSFCYIALNCSCYGMIMLLLVYHFVYRYLAVCKPHRLELFSYPYFNILILIFLIVSAEWWISGVYAAGEDPEVEDHIKLTMAENYGLSRLDYTYASSLFYRTNPITGEEYVSVRDFLFVASLAVQILRRELIRSSRELQHISQRTLEMQRQLFRSLVAQTLFPAFLMFMPAGILLCFPILKTNMGPIEVIFIPLITTQPFMDAIIPMYFIKAYRMAILNFFGYMKGRTTLVSSLNDDKSGTSRISPMSPHGCPTEAGVVEREGWLVPVELL
;
A
#
# COMPACT_ATOMS: atom_id res chain seq x y z
N MET A 1 26.69 -11.17 -2.90
CA MET A 1 25.72 -12.02 -3.62
C MET A 1 24.46 -12.35 -2.81
N PHE A 2 24.54 -12.88 -1.58
CA PHE A 2 23.35 -13.20 -0.75
C PHE A 2 22.41 -12.00 -0.51
N LYS A 3 22.97 -10.81 -0.17
CA LYS A 3 22.20 -9.57 0.01
C LYS A 3 21.30 -9.24 -1.18
N ILE A 4 21.85 -9.31 -2.39
CA ILE A 4 21.13 -9.02 -3.65
C ILE A 4 20.00 -10.02 -3.84
N MET A 5 20.31 -11.31 -3.73
CA MET A 5 19.31 -12.37 -3.92
C MET A 5 18.16 -12.25 -2.92
N PHE A 6 18.46 -11.98 -1.65
CA PHE A 6 17.46 -11.76 -0.61
C PHE A 6 16.54 -10.56 -0.93
N SER A 7 17.11 -9.40 -1.23
CA SER A 7 16.32 -8.20 -1.55
C SER A 7 15.43 -8.40 -2.78
N VAL A 8 15.96 -9.06 -3.82
CA VAL A 8 15.19 -9.34 -5.05
C VAL A 8 14.03 -10.31 -4.76
N ILE A 9 14.28 -11.42 -4.06
CA ILE A 9 13.22 -12.39 -3.73
C ILE A 9 12.09 -11.72 -2.94
N ILE A 10 12.42 -10.90 -1.93
CA ILE A 10 11.40 -10.22 -1.14
C ILE A 10 10.69 -9.15 -1.94
N CYS A 11 11.38 -8.41 -2.80
CA CYS A 11 10.77 -7.42 -3.69
C CYS A 11 9.69 -8.08 -4.57
N TYR A 12 9.99 -9.21 -5.21
CA TYR A 12 8.99 -9.97 -5.99
C TYR A 12 7.83 -10.48 -5.14
N PHE A 13 8.12 -10.98 -3.95
CA PHE A 13 7.10 -11.47 -3.02
C PHE A 13 6.14 -10.35 -2.58
N ASN A 14 6.68 -9.22 -2.12
CA ASN A 14 5.92 -8.04 -1.70
C ASN A 14 5.08 -7.47 -2.85
N ALA A 15 5.67 -7.33 -4.04
CA ALA A 15 4.96 -6.83 -5.21
C ALA A 15 3.80 -7.75 -5.59
N THR A 16 4.01 -9.07 -5.57
CA THR A 16 2.95 -10.06 -5.87
C THR A 16 1.80 -9.94 -4.86
N LEU A 17 2.11 -9.89 -3.56
CA LEU A 17 1.10 -9.70 -2.52
C LEU A 17 0.35 -8.38 -2.67
N ALA A 18 1.06 -7.28 -2.93
CA ALA A 18 0.47 -5.96 -3.11
C ALA A 18 -0.47 -5.91 -4.33
N ILE A 19 -0.06 -6.48 -5.47
CA ILE A 19 -0.88 -6.52 -6.69
C ILE A 19 -2.14 -7.34 -6.47
N LEU A 20 -2.01 -8.54 -5.88
CA LEU A 20 -3.16 -9.41 -5.60
C LEU A 20 -4.13 -8.78 -4.59
N ALA A 21 -3.62 -8.23 -3.49
CA ALA A 21 -4.45 -7.64 -2.45
C ALA A 21 -5.16 -6.36 -2.93
N ASN A 22 -4.47 -5.48 -3.65
CA ASN A 22 -5.09 -4.28 -4.22
C ASN A 22 -6.07 -4.63 -5.35
N GLY A 23 -5.78 -5.62 -6.18
CA GLY A 23 -6.72 -6.13 -7.19
C GLY A 23 -8.00 -6.68 -6.57
N LEU A 24 -7.88 -7.45 -5.49
CA LEU A 24 -9.03 -7.95 -4.72
C LEU A 24 -9.82 -6.80 -4.10
N LEU A 25 -9.15 -5.82 -3.48
CA LEU A 25 -9.79 -4.66 -2.89
C LEU A 25 -10.57 -3.85 -3.95
N ILE A 26 -9.99 -3.62 -5.13
CA ILE A 26 -10.68 -2.96 -6.26
C ILE A 26 -11.96 -3.71 -6.62
N SER A 27 -11.89 -5.04 -6.77
CA SER A 27 -13.07 -5.88 -7.06
C SER A 27 -14.16 -5.74 -6.00
N LEU A 28 -13.79 -5.69 -4.71
CA LEU A 28 -14.71 -5.49 -3.60
C LEU A 28 -15.32 -4.09 -3.58
N ILE A 29 -14.52 -3.05 -3.85
CA ILE A 29 -15.00 -1.67 -3.95
C ILE A 29 -16.06 -1.56 -5.05
N LEU A 30 -15.81 -2.13 -6.22
CA LEU A 30 -16.73 -2.04 -7.36
C LEU A 30 -18.02 -2.82 -7.15
N ARG A 31 -17.96 -4.01 -6.52
CA ARG A 31 -19.09 -4.94 -6.45
C ARG A 31 -19.86 -4.94 -5.14
N LYS A 32 -19.22 -4.53 -4.04
CA LYS A 32 -19.72 -4.76 -2.66
C LYS A 32 -19.66 -3.51 -1.78
N SER A 33 -19.25 -2.36 -2.30
CA SER A 33 -19.22 -1.12 -1.52
C SER A 33 -20.64 -0.65 -1.17
N PRO A 34 -20.94 -0.38 0.12
CA PRO A 34 -22.25 0.08 0.54
C PRO A 34 -22.50 1.52 0.08
N ARG A 35 -23.77 1.85 -0.22
CA ARG A 35 -24.15 3.21 -0.66
C ARG A 35 -23.77 4.29 0.35
N SER A 36 -23.73 3.95 1.64
CA SER A 36 -23.31 4.85 2.72
C SER A 36 -21.85 5.32 2.66
N MET A 37 -20.97 4.66 1.87
CA MET A 37 -19.60 5.14 1.67
C MET A 37 -19.51 6.39 0.81
N GLY A 38 -20.52 6.68 -0.01
CA GLY A 38 -20.52 7.84 -0.89
C GLY A 38 -19.24 7.97 -1.70
N ASN A 39 -18.55 9.10 -1.58
CA ASN A 39 -17.35 9.42 -2.36
C ASN A 39 -16.07 8.77 -1.84
N TYR A 40 -16.07 8.21 -0.62
CA TYR A 40 -14.92 7.52 -0.05
C TYR A 40 -14.41 6.38 -0.94
N LYS A 41 -15.34 5.70 -1.63
CA LYS A 41 -15.01 4.57 -2.52
C LYS A 41 -14.10 4.99 -3.67
N TYR A 42 -14.23 6.22 -4.18
CA TYR A 42 -13.39 6.73 -5.27
C TYR A 42 -11.98 7.03 -4.77
N LEU A 43 -11.85 7.58 -3.56
CA LEU A 43 -10.56 7.79 -2.92
C LEU A 43 -9.84 6.46 -2.67
N MET A 44 -10.55 5.45 -2.15
CA MET A 44 -10.01 4.09 -1.99
C MET A 44 -9.62 3.46 -3.33
N LEU A 45 -10.38 3.69 -4.39
CA LEU A 45 -10.08 3.16 -5.71
C LEU A 45 -8.76 3.75 -6.25
N ILE A 46 -8.59 5.07 -6.17
CA ILE A 46 -7.34 5.75 -6.57
C ILE A 46 -6.16 5.18 -5.80
N PHE A 47 -6.30 5.04 -4.48
CA PHE A 47 -5.24 4.51 -3.63
C PHE A 47 -4.85 3.08 -3.99
N SER A 48 -5.82 2.19 -4.21
CA SER A 48 -5.54 0.82 -4.61
C SER A 48 -4.94 0.71 -6.01
N THR A 49 -5.41 1.51 -6.96
CA THR A 49 -4.80 1.59 -8.30
C THR A 49 -3.35 2.06 -8.21
N PHE A 50 -3.08 3.09 -7.40
CA PHE A 50 -1.72 3.57 -7.18
C PHE A 50 -0.84 2.52 -6.48
N GLY A 51 -1.39 1.75 -5.53
CA GLY A 51 -0.67 0.64 -4.88
C GLY A 51 -0.21 -0.44 -5.87
N ILE A 52 -1.03 -0.75 -6.90
CA ILE A 52 -0.63 -1.67 -7.99
C ILE A 52 0.46 -1.04 -8.85
N LEU A 53 0.29 0.21 -9.26
CA LEU A 53 1.27 0.92 -10.09
C LEU A 53 2.63 1.00 -9.39
N PHE A 54 2.64 1.36 -8.11
CA PHE A 54 3.85 1.38 -7.30
C PHE A 54 4.51 0.00 -7.20
N ALA A 55 3.74 -1.07 -6.93
CA ALA A 55 4.29 -2.43 -6.87
C ALA A 55 4.96 -2.86 -8.19
N ILE A 56 4.40 -2.45 -9.34
CA ILE A 56 4.98 -2.70 -10.66
C ILE A 56 6.28 -1.89 -10.85
N ILE A 57 6.28 -0.61 -10.50
CA ILE A 57 7.47 0.25 -10.59
C ILE A 57 8.58 -0.26 -9.67
N ASP A 58 8.24 -0.74 -8.48
CA ASP A 58 9.18 -1.29 -7.51
C ASP A 58 9.83 -2.59 -7.97
N VAL A 59 9.02 -3.57 -8.41
CA VAL A 59 9.54 -4.87 -8.84
C VAL A 59 10.40 -4.79 -10.11
N THR A 60 10.12 -3.81 -10.97
CA THR A 60 10.89 -3.59 -12.21
C THR A 60 12.18 -2.81 -11.96
N ASN A 61 12.20 -1.90 -10.97
CA ASN A 61 13.42 -1.21 -10.55
C ASN A 61 14.31 -2.09 -9.66
N GLN A 62 13.74 -2.92 -8.78
CA GLN A 62 14.48 -3.66 -7.75
C GLN A 62 15.43 -2.75 -6.97
N PRO A 63 14.93 -1.65 -6.36
CA PRO A 63 15.79 -0.67 -5.71
C PRO A 63 16.49 -1.30 -4.49
N MET A 64 17.75 -0.96 -4.32
CA MET A 64 18.57 -1.40 -3.20
C MET A 64 19.20 -0.18 -2.51
N LEU A 65 19.38 -0.27 -1.19
CA LEU A 65 20.05 0.75 -0.40
C LEU A 65 21.50 0.37 -0.15
N HIS A 66 22.36 1.38 -0.16
CA HIS A 66 23.70 1.29 0.37
C HIS A 66 24.08 2.58 1.09
N PHE A 67 24.73 2.43 2.23
CA PHE A 67 25.25 3.54 3.04
C PHE A 67 26.77 3.46 3.13
N HIS A 68 27.43 4.60 2.93
CA HIS A 68 28.87 4.71 3.10
C HIS A 68 29.24 6.13 3.56
N ASP A 69 29.82 6.23 4.75
CA ASP A 69 30.49 7.44 5.28
C ASP A 69 29.73 8.78 5.03
N GLY A 70 28.44 8.79 5.38
CA GLY A 70 27.57 9.97 5.25
C GLY A 70 26.84 10.12 3.92
N ALA A 71 27.16 9.29 2.93
CA ALA A 71 26.40 9.12 1.70
C ALA A 71 25.32 8.04 1.88
N TYR A 72 24.14 8.28 1.31
CA TYR A 72 23.18 7.21 1.05
C TYR A 72 22.81 7.19 -0.43
N ILE A 73 22.74 5.97 -0.98
CA ILE A 73 22.37 5.76 -2.36
C ILE A 73 21.22 4.75 -2.46
N ILE A 74 20.30 5.02 -3.37
CA ILE A 74 19.31 4.07 -3.85
C ILE A 74 19.71 3.70 -5.26
N PHE A 75 20.14 2.47 -5.47
CA PHE A 75 20.62 2.00 -6.76
C PHE A 75 19.73 0.89 -7.32
N SER A 76 19.70 0.80 -8.64
CA SER A 76 19.09 -0.29 -9.39
C SER A 76 20.08 -0.84 -10.40
N ARG A 77 20.03 -2.15 -10.61
CA ARG A 77 20.81 -2.86 -11.65
C ARG A 77 20.26 -2.67 -13.06
N ASN A 78 19.25 -1.81 -13.24
CA ASN A 78 18.65 -1.50 -14.53
C ASN A 78 18.25 -2.77 -15.31
N VAL A 79 17.44 -3.63 -14.69
CA VAL A 79 17.01 -4.93 -15.25
C VAL A 79 16.28 -4.77 -16.59
N LEU A 80 15.66 -3.60 -16.80
CA LEU A 80 14.97 -3.26 -18.04
C LEU A 80 15.91 -2.88 -19.20
N GLY A 81 17.21 -2.73 -18.96
CA GLY A 81 18.19 -2.35 -19.98
C GLY A 81 17.95 -0.95 -20.55
N LEU A 82 17.38 -0.04 -19.75
CA LEU A 82 17.08 1.33 -20.19
C LEU A 82 18.36 2.14 -20.38
N PRO A 83 18.37 3.16 -21.27
CA PRO A 83 19.50 4.09 -21.32
C PRO A 83 19.67 4.79 -19.96
N ARG A 84 20.92 5.10 -19.58
CA ARG A 84 21.30 5.60 -18.24
C ARG A 84 20.41 6.75 -17.73
N ASN A 85 20.15 7.74 -18.59
CA ASN A 85 19.30 8.90 -18.25
C ASN A 85 17.85 8.49 -17.94
N PHE A 86 17.29 7.55 -18.70
CA PHE A 86 15.95 7.03 -18.46
C PHE A 86 15.89 6.14 -17.23
N SER A 87 16.91 5.30 -17.02
CA SER A 87 17.04 4.48 -15.82
C SER A 87 17.11 5.33 -14.55
N PHE A 88 17.89 6.43 -14.58
CA PHE A 88 17.93 7.39 -13.49
C PHE A 88 16.56 8.04 -13.24
N CYS A 89 15.89 8.55 -14.28
CA CYS A 89 14.54 9.12 -14.13
C CYS A 89 13.54 8.10 -13.57
N TYR A 90 13.72 6.82 -13.91
CA TYR A 90 12.88 5.72 -13.46
C TYR A 90 13.13 5.34 -11.99
N ILE A 91 14.38 5.35 -11.52
CA ILE A 91 14.71 5.23 -10.09
C ILE A 91 14.14 6.43 -9.32
N ALA A 92 14.32 7.66 -9.84
CA ALA A 92 13.77 8.85 -9.21
C ALA A 92 12.23 8.78 -9.12
N LEU A 93 11.56 8.19 -10.12
CA LEU A 93 10.13 7.93 -10.08
C LEU A 93 9.77 6.95 -8.97
N ASN A 94 10.50 5.83 -8.84
CA ASN A 94 10.32 4.87 -7.76
C ASN A 94 10.46 5.54 -6.37
N CYS A 95 11.51 6.33 -6.17
CA CYS A 95 11.73 7.10 -4.95
C CYS A 95 10.55 8.06 -4.66
N SER A 96 10.05 8.73 -5.70
CA SER A 96 8.95 9.69 -5.58
C SER A 96 7.62 9.01 -5.24
N CYS A 97 7.39 7.79 -5.75
CA CYS A 97 6.19 7.04 -5.44
C CYS A 97 6.04 6.76 -3.93
N TYR A 98 7.13 6.59 -3.17
CA TYR A 98 7.05 6.50 -1.71
C TYR A 98 6.43 7.76 -1.09
N GLY A 99 6.87 8.95 -1.52
CA GLY A 99 6.28 10.24 -1.10
C GLY A 99 4.81 10.39 -1.52
N MET A 100 4.46 9.93 -2.73
CA MET A 100 3.08 9.95 -3.24
C MET A 100 2.15 9.07 -2.40
N ILE A 101 2.60 7.89 -1.94
CA ILE A 101 1.84 7.04 -1.01
C ILE A 101 1.58 7.78 0.30
N MET A 102 2.58 8.50 0.83
CA MET A 102 2.41 9.32 2.04
C MET A 102 1.32 10.38 1.84
N LEU A 103 1.30 11.05 0.69
CA LEU A 103 0.30 12.06 0.36
C LEU A 103 -1.11 11.46 0.22
N LEU A 104 -1.24 10.26 -0.35
CA LEU A 104 -2.54 9.59 -0.42
C LEU A 104 -3.04 9.16 0.96
N LEU A 105 -2.15 8.64 1.82
CA LEU A 105 -2.47 8.37 3.22
C LEU A 105 -2.93 9.66 3.93
N VAL A 106 -2.36 10.81 3.56
CA VAL A 106 -2.80 12.10 4.07
C VAL A 106 -4.25 12.40 3.71
N TYR A 107 -4.63 12.21 2.46
CA TYR A 107 -6.02 12.40 2.02
C TYR A 107 -6.98 11.41 2.65
N HIS A 108 -6.59 10.15 2.83
CA HIS A 108 -7.38 9.16 3.56
C HIS A 108 -7.64 9.59 5.00
N PHE A 109 -6.62 10.10 5.67
CA PHE A 109 -6.76 10.62 7.04
C PHE A 109 -7.69 11.82 7.09
N VAL A 110 -7.50 12.81 6.20
CA VAL A 110 -8.34 14.02 6.13
C VAL A 110 -9.79 13.64 5.85
N TYR A 111 -10.05 12.77 4.89
CA TYR A 111 -11.41 12.30 4.59
C TYR A 111 -12.10 11.74 5.83
N ARG A 112 -11.42 10.83 6.54
CA ARG A 112 -11.98 10.16 7.73
C ARG A 112 -12.22 11.14 8.86
N TYR A 113 -11.29 12.07 9.08
CA TYR A 113 -11.46 13.13 10.05
C TYR A 113 -12.69 13.99 9.72
N LEU A 114 -12.85 14.44 8.47
CA LEU A 114 -14.02 15.21 8.04
C LEU A 114 -15.32 14.41 8.19
N ALA A 115 -15.30 13.12 7.84
CA ALA A 115 -16.49 12.28 7.97
C ALA A 115 -16.99 12.13 9.41
N VAL A 116 -16.10 12.22 10.40
CA VAL A 116 -16.43 12.09 11.83
C VAL A 116 -16.70 13.44 12.46
N CYS A 117 -15.80 14.40 12.28
CA CYS A 117 -15.80 15.66 13.01
C CYS A 117 -16.53 16.78 12.28
N LYS A 118 -16.50 16.81 10.93
CA LYS A 118 -17.06 17.92 10.13
C LYS A 118 -17.74 17.41 8.85
N PRO A 119 -18.87 16.68 8.95
CA PRO A 119 -19.51 16.05 7.78
C PRO A 119 -19.88 17.05 6.68
N HIS A 120 -20.22 18.29 7.04
CA HIS A 120 -20.55 19.37 6.09
C HIS A 120 -19.39 19.69 5.12
N ARG A 121 -18.14 19.42 5.51
CA ARG A 121 -16.94 19.67 4.68
C ARG A 121 -16.61 18.51 3.74
N LEU A 122 -17.36 17.41 3.77
CA LEU A 122 -17.17 16.28 2.85
C LEU A 122 -17.47 16.65 1.39
N GLU A 123 -18.14 17.78 1.14
CA GLU A 123 -18.29 18.38 -0.19
C GLU A 123 -16.94 18.56 -0.91
N LEU A 124 -15.84 18.75 -0.17
CA LEU A 124 -14.49 18.82 -0.74
C LEU A 124 -14.08 17.55 -1.50
N PHE A 125 -14.55 16.39 -1.04
CA PHE A 125 -14.34 15.09 -1.68
C PHE A 125 -15.47 14.71 -2.64
N SER A 126 -16.33 15.67 -2.98
CA SER A 126 -17.42 15.52 -3.92
C SER A 126 -17.10 16.25 -5.22
N TYR A 127 -17.77 15.86 -6.31
CA TYR A 127 -17.64 16.58 -7.57
C TYR A 127 -18.18 18.01 -7.41
N PRO A 128 -17.50 19.07 -7.91
CA PRO A 128 -16.27 19.06 -8.73
C PRO A 128 -14.96 19.17 -7.93
N TYR A 129 -15.01 19.51 -6.63
CA TYR A 129 -13.83 19.75 -5.78
C TYR A 129 -12.87 18.55 -5.71
N PHE A 130 -13.39 17.33 -5.85
CA PHE A 130 -12.57 16.12 -5.94
C PHE A 130 -11.54 16.17 -7.08
N ASN A 131 -11.87 16.79 -8.22
CA ASN A 131 -10.95 16.95 -9.34
C ASN A 131 -9.80 17.91 -8.98
N ILE A 132 -10.08 18.91 -8.16
CA ILE A 132 -9.05 19.83 -7.65
C ILE A 132 -8.09 19.06 -6.73
N LEU A 133 -8.58 18.15 -5.89
CA LEU A 133 -7.73 17.31 -5.05
C LEU A 133 -6.83 16.38 -5.89
N ILE A 134 -7.36 15.80 -6.97
CA ILE A 134 -6.56 15.01 -7.92
C ILE A 134 -5.50 15.89 -8.59
N LEU A 135 -5.86 17.11 -9.02
CA LEU A 135 -4.91 18.03 -9.62
C LEU A 135 -3.79 18.41 -8.64
N ILE A 136 -4.13 18.72 -7.39
CA ILE A 136 -3.14 18.99 -6.33
C ILE A 136 -2.24 17.77 -6.12
N PHE A 137 -2.81 16.57 -6.08
CA PHE A 137 -2.03 15.32 -5.98
C PHE A 137 -1.01 15.21 -7.10
N LEU A 138 -1.43 15.41 -8.36
CA LEU A 138 -0.56 15.30 -9.53
C LEU A 138 0.52 16.38 -9.53
N ILE A 139 0.19 17.62 -9.18
CA ILE A 139 1.16 18.73 -9.13
C ILE A 139 2.24 18.47 -8.08
N VAL A 140 1.83 18.13 -6.85
CA VAL A 140 2.79 17.83 -5.77
C VAL A 140 3.62 16.59 -6.12
N SER A 141 3.02 15.58 -6.73
CA SER A 141 3.73 14.38 -7.19
C SER A 141 4.78 14.70 -8.26
N ALA A 142 4.43 15.56 -9.23
CA ALA A 142 5.34 15.98 -10.29
C ALA A 142 6.46 16.87 -9.75
N GLU A 143 6.15 17.81 -8.86
CA GLU A 143 7.14 18.65 -8.17
C GLU A 143 8.17 17.79 -7.43
N TRP A 144 7.71 16.80 -6.67
CA TRP A 144 8.57 15.87 -5.94
C TRP A 144 9.48 15.07 -6.86
N TRP A 145 8.93 14.56 -7.96
CA TRP A 145 9.70 13.79 -8.94
C TRP A 145 10.74 14.65 -9.67
N ILE A 146 10.34 15.84 -10.13
CA ILE A 146 11.24 16.80 -10.77
C ILE A 146 12.35 17.19 -9.80
N SER A 147 12.01 17.51 -8.56
CA SER A 147 12.98 17.84 -7.51
C SER A 147 13.95 16.69 -7.28
N GLY A 148 13.47 15.44 -7.22
CA GLY A 148 14.32 14.25 -7.09
C GLY A 148 15.28 14.10 -8.28
N VAL A 149 14.82 14.32 -9.51
CA VAL A 149 15.64 14.25 -10.72
C VAL A 149 16.76 15.30 -10.71
N TYR A 150 16.47 16.54 -10.30
CA TYR A 150 17.46 17.62 -10.29
C TYR A 150 18.36 17.62 -9.03
N ALA A 151 17.86 17.17 -7.88
CA ALA A 151 18.57 17.24 -6.61
C ALA A 151 19.37 15.97 -6.29
N ALA A 152 18.84 14.79 -6.64
CA ALA A 152 19.43 13.49 -6.31
C ALA A 152 20.13 12.81 -7.50
N GLY A 153 20.53 13.62 -8.49
CA GLY A 153 21.29 13.22 -9.67
C GLY A 153 22.58 12.47 -9.36
N GLU A 154 23.04 11.67 -10.32
CA GLU A 154 24.38 11.07 -10.26
C GLU A 154 25.44 12.17 -10.23
N ASP A 155 26.24 12.17 -9.17
CA ASP A 155 27.31 13.14 -8.93
C ASP A 155 28.66 12.42 -8.98
N PRO A 156 29.64 12.89 -9.79
CA PRO A 156 30.98 12.30 -9.85
C PRO A 156 31.67 12.20 -8.48
N GLU A 157 31.44 13.16 -7.58
CA GLU A 157 32.02 13.15 -6.22
C GLU A 157 31.47 11.98 -5.40
N VAL A 158 30.17 11.72 -5.52
CA VAL A 158 29.52 10.60 -4.83
C VAL A 158 29.94 9.27 -5.46
N GLU A 159 30.06 9.18 -6.78
CA GLU A 159 30.54 7.97 -7.48
C GLU A 159 31.93 7.57 -6.99
N ASP A 160 32.87 8.51 -6.93
CA ASP A 160 34.23 8.22 -6.48
C ASP A 160 34.29 7.75 -5.02
N HIS A 161 33.35 8.22 -4.20
CA HIS A 161 33.22 7.85 -2.81
C HIS A 161 32.64 6.44 -2.61
N ILE A 162 31.69 6.00 -3.46
CA ILE A 162 31.00 4.69 -3.31
C ILE A 162 31.57 3.57 -4.19
N LYS A 163 32.35 3.88 -5.24
CA LYS A 163 32.76 2.88 -6.26
C LYS A 163 33.47 1.66 -5.68
N LEU A 164 34.30 1.85 -4.65
CA LEU A 164 35.06 0.77 -4.02
C LEU A 164 34.12 -0.15 -3.23
N THR A 165 33.23 0.43 -2.42
CA THR A 165 32.29 -0.36 -1.62
C THR A 165 31.23 -1.05 -2.46
N MET A 166 30.86 -0.47 -3.61
CA MET A 166 29.98 -1.11 -4.59
C MET A 166 30.63 -2.33 -5.25
N ALA A 167 31.91 -2.22 -5.62
CA ALA A 167 32.69 -3.34 -6.15
C ALA A 167 32.88 -4.44 -5.10
N GLU A 168 33.22 -4.10 -3.86
CA GLU A 168 33.49 -5.08 -2.79
C GLU A 168 32.22 -5.78 -2.28
N ASN A 169 31.15 -5.03 -2.00
CA ASN A 169 29.94 -5.60 -1.38
C ASN A 169 28.98 -6.25 -2.38
N TYR A 170 28.92 -5.72 -3.61
CA TYR A 170 27.94 -6.12 -4.61
C TYR A 170 28.57 -6.71 -5.87
N GLY A 171 29.88 -6.52 -6.10
CA GLY A 171 30.55 -6.96 -7.33
C GLY A 171 30.10 -6.17 -8.56
N LEU A 172 29.67 -4.92 -8.38
CA LEU A 172 29.11 -4.07 -9.44
C LEU A 172 30.12 -3.02 -9.86
N SER A 173 30.26 -2.84 -11.18
CA SER A 173 30.99 -1.71 -11.77
C SER A 173 30.02 -0.56 -12.08
N ARG A 174 30.57 0.64 -12.34
CA ARG A 174 29.80 1.85 -12.68
C ARG A 174 28.83 1.70 -13.86
N LEU A 175 29.05 0.72 -14.75
CA LEU A 175 28.18 0.48 -15.91
C LEU A 175 27.01 -0.45 -15.58
N ASP A 176 27.08 -1.17 -14.46
CA ASP A 176 26.11 -2.21 -14.09
C ASP A 176 24.93 -1.67 -13.26
N TYR A 177 24.99 -0.42 -12.83
CA TYR A 177 23.95 0.19 -12.01
C TYR A 177 23.76 1.68 -12.32
N THR A 178 22.55 2.16 -12.05
CA THR A 178 22.24 3.59 -11.95
C THR A 178 21.76 3.87 -10.54
N TYR A 179 21.99 5.07 -10.04
CA TYR A 179 21.64 5.41 -8.67
C TYR A 179 21.10 6.82 -8.53
N ALA A 180 20.19 6.98 -7.58
CA ALA A 180 19.88 8.27 -6.99
C ALA A 180 20.64 8.38 -5.68
N SER A 181 21.34 9.50 -5.47
CA SER A 181 22.14 9.72 -4.27
C SER A 181 21.74 11.01 -3.58
N SER A 182 21.91 11.04 -2.27
CA SER A 182 22.01 12.29 -1.53
C SER A 182 23.19 12.20 -0.57
N LEU A 183 23.97 13.27 -0.55
CA LEU A 183 25.18 13.41 0.24
C LEU A 183 24.98 14.59 1.19
N PHE A 184 24.67 14.27 2.45
CA PHE A 184 24.32 15.29 3.45
C PHE A 184 25.51 16.17 3.86
N TYR A 185 26.72 15.64 3.75
CA TYR A 185 27.97 16.34 4.01
C TYR A 185 28.86 16.25 2.77
N ARG A 186 29.01 17.37 2.07
CA ARG A 186 29.88 17.49 0.90
C ARG A 186 31.21 18.09 1.32
N THR A 187 32.30 17.69 0.69
CA THR A 187 33.62 18.23 1.02
C THR A 187 34.01 19.24 -0.03
N ASN A 188 34.34 20.45 0.37
CA ASN A 188 34.81 21.44 -0.58
C ASN A 188 36.19 20.99 -1.14
N PRO A 189 36.32 20.76 -2.45
CA PRO A 189 37.55 20.21 -3.04
C PRO A 189 38.76 21.14 -2.92
N ILE A 190 38.57 22.42 -2.61
CA ILE A 190 39.65 23.42 -2.49
C ILE A 190 40.07 23.62 -1.04
N THR A 191 39.13 23.59 -0.09
CA THR A 191 39.41 23.86 1.33
C THR A 191 39.48 22.61 2.20
N GLY A 192 39.00 21.47 1.71
CA GLY A 192 38.89 20.23 2.48
C GLY A 192 37.84 20.28 3.60
N GLU A 193 37.07 21.38 3.70
CA GLU A 193 36.05 21.55 4.72
C GLU A 193 34.73 20.89 4.30
N GLU A 194 34.16 20.14 5.23
CA GLU A 194 32.85 19.52 5.07
C GLU A 194 31.75 20.56 5.31
N TYR A 195 30.85 20.71 4.34
CA TYR A 195 29.69 21.57 4.44
C TYR A 195 28.40 20.76 4.28
N VAL A 196 27.37 21.22 4.98
CA VAL A 196 26.06 20.58 4.97
C VAL A 196 25.35 20.88 3.65
N SER A 197 24.86 19.85 2.95
CA SER A 197 24.07 20.03 1.74
C SER A 197 22.68 20.58 2.09
N VAL A 198 22.54 21.91 1.98
CA VAL A 198 21.30 22.65 2.25
C VAL A 198 20.15 22.13 1.38
N ARG A 199 20.42 21.68 0.16
CA ARG A 199 19.43 21.11 -0.76
C ARG A 199 18.80 19.82 -0.21
N ASP A 200 19.62 18.92 0.32
CA ASP A 200 19.18 17.62 0.83
C ASP A 200 18.50 17.78 2.20
N PHE A 201 18.97 18.74 3.02
CA PHE A 201 18.29 19.12 4.26
C PHE A 201 16.96 19.83 4.03
N LEU A 202 16.82 20.67 2.99
CA LEU A 202 15.55 21.31 2.62
C LEU A 202 14.53 20.29 2.09
N PHE A 203 14.99 19.28 1.35
CA PHE A 203 14.14 18.17 0.89
C PHE A 203 13.57 17.37 2.08
N VAL A 204 14.40 17.07 3.09
CA VAL A 204 13.95 16.39 4.32
C VAL A 204 13.07 17.32 5.19
N ALA A 205 13.39 18.61 5.27
CA ALA A 205 12.60 19.60 6.01
C ALA A 205 11.19 19.78 5.41
N SER A 206 11.02 19.62 4.10
CA SER A 206 9.71 19.66 3.44
C SER A 206 8.77 18.53 3.92
N LEU A 207 9.31 17.34 4.24
CA LEU A 207 8.57 16.23 4.87
C LEU A 207 8.14 16.58 6.30
N ALA A 208 9.05 17.20 7.06
CA ALA A 208 8.80 17.59 8.45
C ALA A 208 7.72 18.67 8.56
N VAL A 209 7.68 19.66 7.65
CA VAL A 209 6.66 20.72 7.63
C VAL A 209 5.25 20.15 7.35
N GLN A 210 5.12 19.12 6.52
CA GLN A 210 3.83 18.48 6.26
C GLN A 210 3.33 17.65 7.44
N ILE A 211 4.25 17.06 8.22
CA ILE A 211 3.95 16.38 9.49
C ILE A 211 3.60 17.41 10.58
N LEU A 212 4.35 18.51 10.69
CA LEU A 212 4.11 19.56 11.68
C LEU A 212 2.78 20.29 11.44
N ARG A 213 2.39 20.48 10.18
CA ARG A 213 1.10 21.06 9.80
C ARG A 213 -0.08 20.21 10.31
N ARG A 214 0.09 18.89 10.43
CA ARG A 214 -0.94 17.98 10.97
C ARG A 214 -1.09 18.12 12.48
N GLU A 215 0.01 18.25 13.21
CA GLU A 215 -0.01 18.45 14.66
C GLU A 215 -0.50 19.87 15.04
N LEU A 216 -0.15 20.89 14.25
CA LEU A 216 -0.61 22.27 14.48
C LEU A 216 -2.11 22.46 14.19
N ILE A 217 -2.65 21.76 13.19
CA ILE A 217 -4.10 21.72 12.91
C ILE A 217 -4.84 20.93 14.01
N ARG A 218 -4.19 19.93 14.62
CA ARG A 218 -4.73 19.14 15.73
C ARG A 218 -4.75 19.89 17.06
N SER A 219 -3.83 20.84 17.24
CA SER A 219 -3.70 21.64 18.46
C SER A 219 -4.58 22.91 18.46
N SER A 220 -4.91 23.49 17.31
CA SER A 220 -5.42 24.87 17.26
C SER A 220 -6.94 25.06 17.15
N ARG A 221 -7.77 24.04 16.90
CA ARG A 221 -9.23 24.23 16.88
C ARG A 221 -10.02 23.01 17.37
N GLU A 222 -10.76 23.25 18.46
CA GLU A 222 -11.87 22.46 19.01
C GLU A 222 -11.56 21.58 20.22
N LEU A 223 -11.16 22.28 21.29
CA LEU A 223 -11.41 21.88 22.68
C LEU A 223 -12.67 22.59 23.23
N GLN A 224 -13.74 22.68 22.43
CA GLN A 224 -15.03 23.20 22.89
C GLN A 224 -16.19 22.29 22.46
N HIS A 225 -16.79 21.66 23.47
CA HIS A 225 -18.11 21.03 23.52
C HIS A 225 -18.47 20.05 22.39
N ILE A 226 -18.09 18.77 22.56
CA ILE A 226 -18.79 17.66 21.90
C ILE A 226 -19.61 16.89 22.94
N SER A 227 -20.92 16.89 22.71
CA SER A 227 -21.98 16.23 23.50
C SER A 227 -21.76 14.71 23.66
N GLN A 228 -22.11 14.20 24.84
CA GLN A 228 -21.97 12.81 25.32
C GLN A 228 -22.68 11.71 24.48
N ARG A 229 -23.29 12.03 23.32
CA ARG A 229 -24.19 11.11 22.61
C ARG A 229 -23.63 10.41 21.37
N THR A 230 -22.31 10.16 21.28
CA THR A 230 -21.77 9.34 20.16
C THR A 230 -20.50 8.52 20.51
N LEU A 231 -20.33 8.09 21.76
CA LEU A 231 -19.07 7.48 22.22
C LEU A 231 -18.74 6.13 21.54
N GLU A 232 -19.75 5.31 21.22
CA GLU A 232 -19.54 3.94 20.71
C GLU A 232 -19.23 3.89 19.21
N MET A 233 -19.90 4.72 18.40
CA MET A 233 -19.64 4.82 16.96
C MET A 233 -18.31 5.55 16.68
N GLN A 234 -17.96 6.54 17.51
CA GLN A 234 -16.66 7.22 17.42
C GLN A 234 -15.48 6.31 17.85
N ARG A 235 -15.66 5.37 18.78
CA ARG A 235 -14.59 4.45 19.22
C ARG A 235 -14.18 3.46 18.14
N GLN A 236 -15.12 2.95 17.32
CA GLN A 236 -14.81 2.05 16.20
C GLN A 236 -14.09 2.79 15.05
N LEU A 237 -14.54 4.00 14.72
CA LEU A 237 -13.91 4.83 13.69
C LEU A 237 -12.53 5.34 14.14
N PHE A 238 -12.39 5.72 15.42
CA PHE A 238 -11.10 6.08 16.01
C PHE A 238 -10.14 4.89 16.06
N ARG A 239 -10.60 3.67 16.39
CA ARG A 239 -9.73 2.47 16.37
C ARG A 239 -9.27 2.12 14.95
N SER A 240 -10.13 2.23 13.94
CA SER A 240 -9.74 2.03 12.54
C SER A 240 -8.80 3.14 12.03
N LEU A 241 -9.01 4.38 12.49
CA LEU A 241 -8.18 5.54 12.17
C LEU A 241 -6.79 5.42 12.82
N VAL A 242 -6.73 5.06 14.10
CA VAL A 242 -5.48 4.81 14.83
C VAL A 242 -4.72 3.65 14.22
N ALA A 243 -5.38 2.51 13.97
CA ALA A 243 -4.72 1.38 13.32
C ALA A 243 -4.12 1.78 11.95
N GLN A 244 -4.89 2.46 11.09
CA GLN A 244 -4.38 2.93 9.80
C GLN A 244 -3.35 4.05 9.86
N THR A 245 -3.18 4.71 11.00
CA THR A 245 -2.11 5.71 11.19
C THR A 245 -0.86 5.06 11.76
N LEU A 246 -1.03 4.07 12.65
CA LEU A 246 0.06 3.32 13.26
C LEU A 246 0.77 2.43 12.24
N PHE A 247 0.06 1.76 11.33
CA PHE A 247 0.70 0.89 10.33
C PHE A 247 1.68 1.65 9.42
N PRO A 248 1.30 2.76 8.74
CA PRO A 248 2.27 3.59 8.03
C PRO A 248 3.36 4.16 8.95
N ALA A 249 3.04 4.53 10.20
CA ALA A 249 4.03 5.04 11.15
C ALA A 249 5.15 4.03 11.39
N PHE A 250 4.82 2.76 11.63
CA PHE A 250 5.80 1.71 11.93
C PHE A 250 6.44 1.08 10.69
N LEU A 251 5.71 0.95 9.59
CA LEU A 251 6.19 0.25 8.39
C LEU A 251 6.89 1.18 7.40
N MET A 252 6.60 2.49 7.45
CA MET A 252 7.12 3.45 6.48
C MET A 252 7.85 4.63 7.14
N PHE A 253 7.20 5.37 8.04
CA PHE A 253 7.80 6.60 8.61
C PHE A 253 8.96 6.32 9.58
N MET A 254 8.81 5.36 10.49
CA MET A 254 9.86 5.00 11.44
C MET A 254 11.08 4.40 10.73
N PRO A 255 10.94 3.44 9.79
CA PRO A 255 12.07 2.94 9.02
C PRO A 255 12.74 4.04 8.19
N ALA A 256 11.96 4.91 7.53
CA ALA A 256 12.51 6.04 6.77
C ALA A 256 13.24 7.07 7.66
N GLY A 257 12.68 7.40 8.84
CA GLY A 257 13.33 8.29 9.80
C GLY A 257 14.63 7.72 10.34
N ILE A 258 14.64 6.43 10.67
CA ILE A 258 15.86 5.72 11.08
C ILE A 258 16.89 5.74 9.96
N LEU A 259 16.51 5.42 8.71
CA LEU A 259 17.41 5.47 7.54
C LEU A 259 18.09 6.83 7.38
N LEU A 260 17.37 7.92 7.62
CA LEU A 260 17.92 9.28 7.51
C LEU A 260 18.91 9.61 8.63
N CYS A 261 18.79 9.02 9.81
CA CYS A 261 19.73 9.25 10.91
C CYS A 261 21.14 8.71 10.62
N PHE A 262 21.27 7.57 9.93
CA PHE A 262 22.58 6.95 9.68
C PHE A 262 23.56 7.80 8.85
N PRO A 263 23.17 8.34 7.68
CA PRO A 263 24.05 9.20 6.91
C PRO A 263 24.27 10.56 7.61
N ILE A 264 23.30 11.05 8.40
CA ILE A 264 23.50 12.26 9.23
C ILE A 264 24.57 12.01 10.31
N LEU A 265 24.59 10.83 10.91
CA LEU A 265 25.56 10.44 11.94
C LEU A 265 26.84 9.81 11.36
N LYS A 266 27.02 9.83 10.02
CA LYS A 266 28.12 9.17 9.29
C LYS A 266 28.38 7.72 9.73
N THR A 267 27.32 7.01 10.09
CA THR A 267 27.41 5.64 10.58
C THR A 267 26.96 4.68 9.49
N ASN A 268 27.74 3.62 9.27
CA ASN A 268 27.38 2.57 8.32
C ASN A 268 26.32 1.63 8.95
N MET A 269 25.24 1.35 8.23
CA MET A 269 24.21 0.38 8.67
C MET A 269 24.68 -1.07 8.61
N GLY A 270 25.71 -1.37 7.81
CA GLY A 270 26.19 -2.72 7.60
C GLY A 270 25.10 -3.63 6.99
N PRO A 271 24.97 -4.90 7.42
CA PRO A 271 24.04 -5.85 6.81
C PRO A 271 22.54 -5.50 6.96
N ILE A 272 22.17 -4.62 7.89
CA ILE A 272 20.77 -4.33 8.24
C ILE A 272 20.08 -3.48 7.16
N GLU A 273 20.86 -2.73 6.36
CA GLU A 273 20.36 -1.86 5.28
C GLU A 273 19.41 -2.57 4.30
N VAL A 274 19.62 -3.88 4.09
CA VAL A 274 18.86 -4.70 3.12
C VAL A 274 17.40 -4.94 3.52
N ILE A 275 17.03 -4.68 4.79
CA ILE A 275 15.70 -4.95 5.34
C ILE A 275 14.75 -3.76 5.14
N PHE A 276 15.29 -2.55 5.03
CA PHE A 276 14.50 -1.32 5.08
C PHE A 276 13.59 -1.10 3.86
N ILE A 277 14.10 -1.24 2.64
CA ILE A 277 13.24 -1.17 1.44
C ILE A 277 12.16 -2.27 1.47
N PRO A 278 12.49 -3.55 1.73
CA PRO A 278 11.48 -4.60 1.91
C PRO A 278 10.40 -4.27 2.96
N LEU A 279 10.77 -3.65 4.08
CA LEU A 279 9.84 -3.26 5.12
C LEU A 279 8.88 -2.17 4.62
N ILE A 280 9.42 -1.12 3.98
CA ILE A 280 8.65 -0.01 3.42
C ILE A 280 7.72 -0.49 2.29
N THR A 281 8.20 -1.35 1.40
CA THR A 281 7.44 -1.91 0.25
C THR A 281 6.34 -2.90 0.66
N THR A 282 6.26 -3.28 1.94
CA THR A 282 5.13 -4.04 2.48
C THR A 282 3.90 -3.16 2.70
N GLN A 283 4.08 -1.84 2.77
CA GLN A 283 3.01 -0.87 3.04
C GLN A 283 1.81 -0.96 2.05
N PRO A 284 1.99 -1.00 0.72
CA PRO A 284 0.89 -1.12 -0.25
C PRO A 284 0.03 -2.38 -0.08
N PHE A 285 0.63 -3.48 0.40
CA PHE A 285 -0.11 -4.68 0.74
C PHE A 285 -0.99 -4.46 1.98
N MET A 286 -0.42 -3.89 3.04
CA MET A 286 -1.14 -3.57 4.28
C MET A 286 -2.27 -2.57 4.02
N ASP A 287 -2.01 -1.58 3.18
CA ASP A 287 -2.97 -0.58 2.71
C ASP A 287 -4.23 -1.18 2.07
N ALA A 288 -4.10 -2.33 1.40
CA ALA A 288 -5.23 -3.07 0.85
C ALA A 288 -5.93 -3.95 1.90
N ILE A 289 -5.15 -4.61 2.76
CA ILE A 289 -5.66 -5.56 3.77
C ILE A 289 -6.45 -4.84 4.87
N ILE A 290 -5.99 -3.67 5.33
CA ILE A 290 -6.61 -2.99 6.46
C ILE A 290 -8.06 -2.60 6.15
N PRO A 291 -8.40 -1.95 5.02
CA PRO A 291 -9.79 -1.67 4.68
C PRO A 291 -10.63 -2.96 4.52
N MET A 292 -10.07 -4.02 3.93
CA MET A 292 -10.77 -5.32 3.82
C MET A 292 -11.12 -5.90 5.20
N TYR A 293 -10.24 -5.74 6.19
CA TYR A 293 -10.46 -6.20 7.55
C TYR A 293 -11.39 -5.30 8.37
N PHE A 294 -11.35 -3.98 8.22
CA PHE A 294 -12.16 -3.09 9.06
C PHE A 294 -13.57 -2.85 8.51
N ILE A 295 -13.76 -2.92 7.20
CA ILE A 295 -15.06 -2.65 6.57
C ILE A 295 -15.89 -3.93 6.57
N LYS A 296 -16.98 -3.94 7.35
CA LYS A 296 -17.88 -5.10 7.49
C LYS A 296 -18.37 -5.64 6.14
N ALA A 297 -18.76 -4.78 5.21
CA ALA A 297 -19.25 -5.19 3.90
C ALA A 297 -18.21 -6.01 3.11
N TYR A 298 -16.93 -5.60 3.18
CA TYR A 298 -15.83 -6.30 2.50
C TYR A 298 -15.50 -7.62 3.19
N ARG A 299 -15.38 -7.63 4.52
CA ARG A 299 -15.20 -8.88 5.29
C ARG A 299 -16.26 -9.92 4.99
N MET A 300 -17.53 -9.53 5.03
CA MET A 300 -18.64 -10.46 4.79
C MET A 300 -18.63 -10.98 3.35
N ALA A 301 -18.30 -10.14 2.38
CA ALA A 301 -18.15 -10.58 0.99
C ALA A 301 -17.03 -11.62 0.81
N ILE A 302 -15.89 -11.40 1.48
CA ILE A 302 -14.76 -12.34 1.46
C ILE A 302 -15.14 -13.67 2.14
N LEU A 303 -15.74 -13.62 3.34
CA LEU A 303 -16.17 -14.81 4.07
C LEU A 303 -17.21 -15.62 3.30
N ASN A 304 -18.19 -14.96 2.67
CA ASN A 304 -19.19 -15.63 1.84
C ASN A 304 -18.56 -16.30 0.61
N PHE A 305 -17.54 -15.69 0.01
CA PHE A 305 -16.81 -16.30 -1.10
C PHE A 305 -16.07 -17.57 -0.68
N PHE A 306 -15.36 -17.53 0.46
CA PHE A 306 -14.68 -18.72 0.99
C PHE A 306 -15.65 -19.80 1.50
N GLY A 307 -16.78 -19.40 2.09
CA GLY A 307 -17.85 -20.34 2.50
C GLY A 307 -18.49 -21.05 1.31
N TYR A 308 -18.75 -20.32 0.21
CA TYR A 308 -19.24 -20.90 -1.04
C TYR A 308 -18.23 -21.85 -1.67
N MET A 309 -16.94 -21.49 -1.70
CA MET A 309 -15.87 -22.37 -2.20
C MET A 309 -15.77 -23.65 -1.39
N LYS A 310 -15.81 -23.56 -0.05
CA LYS A 310 -15.76 -24.73 0.84
C LYS A 310 -16.97 -25.66 0.64
N GLY A 311 -18.18 -25.09 0.55
CA GLY A 311 -19.39 -25.86 0.27
C GLY A 311 -19.37 -26.55 -1.10
N ARG A 312 -18.82 -25.88 -2.13
CA ARG A 312 -18.68 -26.44 -3.48
C ARG A 312 -17.64 -27.56 -3.54
N THR A 313 -16.53 -27.46 -2.82
CA THR A 313 -15.54 -28.54 -2.71
C THR A 313 -16.12 -29.78 -2.03
N THR A 314 -16.91 -29.62 -0.95
CA THR A 314 -17.58 -30.74 -0.27
C THR A 314 -18.62 -31.42 -1.16
N LEU A 315 -19.38 -30.64 -1.95
CA LEU A 315 -20.39 -31.17 -2.87
C LEU A 315 -19.74 -31.94 -4.05
N VAL A 316 -18.57 -31.49 -4.52
CA VAL A 316 -17.81 -32.20 -5.55
C VAL A 316 -17.16 -33.47 -5.00
N SER A 317 -16.68 -33.48 -3.74
CA SER A 317 -16.16 -34.71 -3.12
C SER A 317 -17.27 -35.74 -2.91
N SER A 318 -18.45 -35.34 -2.42
CA SER A 318 -19.58 -36.27 -2.23
C SER A 318 -20.11 -36.84 -3.55
N LEU A 319 -20.14 -36.05 -4.63
CA LEU A 319 -20.51 -36.53 -5.97
C LEU A 319 -19.50 -37.51 -6.56
N ASN A 320 -18.22 -37.42 -6.18
CA ASN A 320 -17.19 -38.37 -6.61
C ASN A 320 -17.23 -39.67 -5.78
N ASP A 321 -17.54 -39.57 -4.48
CA ASP A 321 -17.74 -40.75 -3.62
C ASP A 321 -18.97 -41.56 -4.05
N ASP A 322 -20.09 -40.91 -4.39
CA ASP A 322 -21.30 -41.58 -4.88
C ASP A 322 -21.06 -42.32 -6.21
N LYS A 323 -20.26 -41.76 -7.11
CA LYS A 323 -19.87 -42.44 -8.36
C LYS A 323 -18.97 -43.66 -8.13
N SER A 324 -18.22 -43.71 -7.03
CA SER A 324 -17.41 -44.87 -6.66
C SER A 324 -18.23 -45.98 -5.97
N GLY A 325 -19.38 -45.63 -5.37
CA GLY A 325 -20.25 -46.54 -4.61
C GLY A 325 -21.32 -47.28 -5.42
N THR A 326 -21.64 -46.85 -6.64
CA THR A 326 -22.75 -47.41 -7.44
C THR A 326 -22.47 -48.73 -8.18
N SER A 327 -21.42 -49.50 -7.83
CA SER A 327 -21.10 -50.79 -8.48
C SER A 327 -21.70 -52.04 -7.82
N ARG A 328 -22.59 -51.93 -6.82
CA ARG A 328 -23.34 -53.09 -6.28
C ARG A 328 -24.84 -52.95 -6.50
N ILE A 329 -25.28 -53.44 -7.66
CA ILE A 329 -26.67 -53.81 -7.91
C ILE A 329 -26.86 -55.25 -7.41
N SER A 330 -27.71 -55.46 -6.41
CA SER A 330 -28.27 -56.78 -6.10
C SER A 330 -29.70 -56.85 -6.64
N PRO A 331 -30.14 -57.98 -7.22
CA PRO A 331 -31.36 -58.04 -8.02
C PRO A 331 -32.64 -58.16 -7.19
N MET A 332 -33.71 -57.55 -7.71
CA MET A 332 -35.10 -57.63 -7.21
C MET A 332 -35.68 -59.04 -7.34
N SER A 333 -36.58 -59.39 -6.41
CA SER A 333 -37.54 -60.49 -6.50
C SER A 333 -38.97 -59.91 -6.42
N PRO A 334 -39.95 -60.38 -7.23
CA PRO A 334 -41.29 -59.83 -7.28
C PRO A 334 -42.23 -60.55 -6.30
N HIS A 335 -43.18 -59.84 -5.70
CA HIS A 335 -44.59 -60.27 -5.48
C HIS A 335 -45.35 -59.30 -4.56
N GLY A 336 -46.57 -58.95 -4.96
CA GLY A 336 -47.68 -58.64 -4.03
C GLY A 336 -48.13 -57.17 -3.92
N CYS A 337 -49.17 -56.79 -4.66
CA CYS A 337 -50.19 -55.79 -4.25
C CYS A 337 -51.20 -56.52 -3.30
N PRO A 338 -52.07 -55.88 -2.46
CA PRO A 338 -52.89 -54.71 -2.84
C PRO A 338 -53.35 -53.69 -1.74
N THR A 339 -53.96 -52.59 -2.22
CA THR A 339 -55.13 -51.80 -1.72
C THR A 339 -55.09 -50.80 -0.52
N GLU A 340 -55.70 -49.64 -0.82
CA GLU A 340 -56.64 -48.78 -0.04
C GLU A 340 -56.21 -47.45 0.66
N ALA A 341 -56.83 -46.37 0.14
CA ALA A 341 -57.62 -45.29 0.79
C ALA A 341 -56.98 -44.16 1.64
N GLY A 342 -57.39 -42.91 1.32
CA GLY A 342 -57.28 -41.68 2.14
C GLY A 342 -56.88 -40.43 1.33
N VAL A 343 -57.79 -39.70 0.65
CA VAL A 343 -58.66 -38.60 1.11
C VAL A 343 -57.91 -37.29 1.51
N VAL A 344 -57.93 -36.28 0.59
CA VAL A 344 -58.30 -34.84 0.79
C VAL A 344 -57.34 -33.95 1.62
N GLU A 345 -57.00 -32.67 1.37
CA GLU A 345 -57.40 -31.55 0.49
C GLU A 345 -56.28 -30.46 0.49
N ARG A 346 -56.34 -29.53 -0.49
CA ARG A 346 -56.08 -28.04 -0.46
C ARG A 346 -55.09 -27.46 0.59
N GLU A 347 -54.15 -26.54 0.32
CA GLU A 347 -54.16 -25.22 -0.37
C GLU A 347 -52.68 -24.86 -0.74
N GLY A 348 -52.29 -24.08 -1.77
CA GLY A 348 -52.91 -22.88 -2.34
C GLY A 348 -52.22 -21.59 -1.86
N TRP A 349 -50.91 -21.40 -2.12
CA TRP A 349 -50.21 -20.15 -1.78
C TRP A 349 -50.14 -19.17 -2.97
N LEU A 350 -50.93 -18.10 -2.89
CA LEU A 350 -50.78 -16.86 -3.63
C LEU A 350 -50.00 -15.85 -2.77
N VAL A 351 -49.14 -15.07 -3.44
CA VAL A 351 -48.33 -13.95 -2.92
C VAL A 351 -49.00 -12.62 -3.36
N PRO A 352 -48.47 -11.42 -3.05
CA PRO A 352 -48.57 -10.59 -1.83
C PRO A 352 -49.33 -9.25 -2.06
N VAL A 353 -49.77 -8.55 -1.01
CA VAL A 353 -50.03 -7.09 -1.06
C VAL A 353 -49.77 -6.43 0.31
N GLU A 354 -48.87 -5.44 0.28
CA GLU A 354 -48.71 -4.21 1.10
C GLU A 354 -48.78 -4.24 2.64
N LEU A 355 -47.89 -3.45 3.27
CA LEU A 355 -48.27 -2.34 4.17
C LEU A 355 -47.05 -1.51 4.60
N LEU A 356 -47.17 -0.20 4.28
CA LEU A 356 -46.70 1.02 4.98
C LEU A 356 -45.23 1.19 5.39
#